data_AF-A0A815LPC4-F1
#
_entry.id   AF-A0A815LPC4-F1
#
_cell.length_a   1.000
_cell.length_b   1.000
_cell.length_c   1.000
_cell.angle_alpha   90.00
_cell.angle_beta   90.00
_cell.angle_gamma   90.00
#
_symmetry.space_group_name_H-M   'P 1'
#
loop_
_entity.id
_entity.type
_entity.pdbx_description
1 polymer ?
#
loop_
_entity_poly.entity_id
_entity_poly.type
_entity_poly.pdbx_seq_one_letter_code
_entity_poly.pdbx_strand_id
1 'polypeptide(L)'
;MWVRFVGVGGTQIPTSPVPVSRCTTDATGWYSGQIPTTVDTTTSGTVCYNWVSNNCHWNNSISVTNCGSYYVYQLCAPPACELRYCTSIPGDSITDTTITPIE
;
A
#
# COMPACT_ATOMS: atom_id res chain seq x y z
N MET A 1 13.71 9.00 0.73
CA MET A 1 14.54 7.78 0.86
C MET A 1 13.88 6.68 0.05
N TRP A 2 14.64 5.80 -0.60
CA TRP A 2 14.12 4.64 -1.31
C TRP A 2 14.11 3.42 -0.39
N VAL A 3 13.00 2.71 -0.33
CA VAL A 3 12.84 1.51 0.51
C VAL A 3 12.28 0.34 -0.29
N ARG A 4 12.62 -0.87 0.12
CA ARG A 4 12.05 -2.12 -0.37
C ARG A 4 11.37 -2.82 0.80
N PHE A 5 10.13 -3.27 0.61
CA PHE A 5 9.45 -4.11 1.59
C PHE A 5 9.83 -5.57 1.38
N VAL A 6 10.09 -6.28 2.48
CA VAL A 6 10.46 -7.70 2.50
C VAL A 6 9.79 -8.39 3.69
N GLY A 7 9.47 -9.67 3.54
CA GLY A 7 8.90 -10.51 4.60
C GLY A 7 7.45 -10.94 4.36
N VAL A 8 6.90 -11.67 5.33
CA VAL A 8 5.57 -12.30 5.23
C VAL A 8 4.41 -11.31 5.23
N GLY A 9 4.62 -10.09 5.72
CA GLY A 9 3.62 -9.02 5.73
C GLY A 9 3.39 -8.35 4.37
N GLY A 10 4.10 -8.79 3.33
CA GLY A 10 3.97 -8.27 1.96
C GLY A 10 5.23 -7.58 1.45
N THR A 11 5.28 -7.43 0.13
CA THR A 11 6.43 -6.84 -0.58
C THR A 11 6.05 -5.64 -1.44
N GLN A 12 4.76 -5.30 -1.49
CA GLN A 12 4.22 -4.19 -2.28
C GLN A 12 3.17 -3.42 -1.47
N ILE A 13 2.93 -2.16 -1.82
CA ILE A 13 1.76 -1.42 -1.34
C ILE A 13 0.53 -1.89 -2.14
N PRO A 14 -0.60 -2.25 -1.50
CA PRO A 14 -1.79 -2.71 -2.19
C PRO A 14 -2.33 -1.63 -3.15
N THR A 15 -2.83 -2.05 -4.30
CA THR A 15 -3.37 -1.15 -5.34
C THR A 15 -4.89 -0.97 -5.27
N SER A 16 -5.50 -1.42 -4.17
CA SER A 16 -6.92 -1.30 -3.88
C SER A 16 -7.13 -0.87 -2.42
N PRO A 17 -8.29 -0.24 -2.10
CA PRO A 17 -8.58 0.18 -0.74
C PRO A 17 -8.49 -0.97 0.27
N VAL A 18 -7.70 -0.77 1.32
CA VAL A 18 -7.66 -1.66 2.49
C VAL A 18 -8.69 -1.17 3.51
N PRO A 19 -9.45 -2.06 4.19
CA PRO A 19 -10.34 -1.66 5.28
C PRO A 19 -9.60 -0.96 6.43
N VAL A 20 -10.29 -0.04 7.12
CA VAL A 20 -9.78 0.67 8.31
C VAL A 20 -9.35 -0.31 9.41
N SER A 21 -8.49 0.14 10.34
CA SER A 21 -8.01 -0.67 11.47
C SER A 21 -7.27 -1.96 11.06
N ARG A 22 -6.56 -1.91 9.92
CA ARG A 22 -5.62 -2.95 9.46
C ARG A 22 -4.21 -2.40 9.45
N CYS A 23 -3.22 -3.26 9.20
CA CYS A 23 -1.81 -2.86 9.11
C CYS A 23 -1.31 -2.09 10.35
N THR A 24 -1.89 -2.37 11.53
CA THR A 24 -1.62 -1.71 12.82
C THR A 24 -1.86 -0.20 12.82
N THR A 25 -2.79 0.31 12.02
CA THR A 25 -3.13 1.73 11.93
C THR A 25 -4.63 1.94 11.85
N ASP A 26 -5.10 3.12 12.23
CA ASP A 26 -6.53 3.43 12.15
C ASP A 26 -6.93 3.72 10.69
N ALA A 27 -6.16 4.52 9.97
CA ALA A 27 -6.37 4.81 8.56
C ALA A 27 -5.29 4.19 7.65
N THR A 28 -5.72 3.37 6.71
CA THR A 28 -4.85 2.46 5.95
C THR A 28 -4.50 3.00 4.57
N GLY A 29 -3.20 3.12 4.30
CA GLY A 29 -2.65 3.60 3.04
C GLY A 29 -2.61 2.52 1.95
N TRP A 30 -3.16 2.83 0.78
CA TRP A 30 -3.11 2.03 -0.45
C TRP A 30 -2.72 2.91 -1.65
N TYR A 31 -2.08 2.33 -2.65
CA TYR A 31 -1.59 3.05 -3.82
C TYR A 31 -2.68 3.13 -4.90
N SER A 32 -3.13 4.34 -5.23
CA SER A 32 -4.14 4.59 -6.27
C SER A 32 -3.55 4.90 -7.64
N GLY A 33 -2.22 4.90 -7.75
CA GLY A 33 -1.50 5.06 -9.02
C GLY A 33 -1.30 3.75 -9.78
N GLN A 34 -0.77 3.86 -11.00
CA GLN A 34 -0.38 2.69 -11.78
C GLN A 34 1.00 2.18 -11.33
N ILE A 35 1.08 0.87 -11.07
CA ILE A 35 2.34 0.18 -10.81
C ILE A 35 3.12 0.03 -12.13
N PRO A 36 4.43 0.34 -12.16
CA PRO A 36 5.23 0.20 -13.37
C PRO A 36 5.39 -1.28 -13.75
N THR A 37 5.08 -1.62 -14.99
CA THR A 37 5.21 -2.99 -15.52
C THR A 37 6.54 -3.22 -16.22
N THR A 38 7.17 -2.16 -16.73
CA THR A 38 8.48 -2.22 -17.39
C THR A 38 9.60 -2.07 -16.36
N VAL A 39 10.62 -2.93 -16.44
CA VAL A 39 11.82 -2.88 -15.59
C VAL A 39 12.55 -1.54 -15.78
N ASP A 40 13.18 -1.05 -14.72
CA ASP A 40 13.90 0.23 -14.64
C ASP A 40 13.04 1.46 -14.89
N THR A 41 11.71 1.29 -14.92
CA THR A 41 10.77 2.40 -15.05
C THR A 41 10.29 2.86 -13.68
N THR A 42 10.32 4.18 -13.48
CA THR A 42 9.79 4.84 -12.29
C THR A 42 8.49 5.56 -12.63
N THR A 43 7.44 5.32 -11.86
CA THR A 43 6.19 6.10 -11.93
C THR A 43 5.94 6.79 -10.61
N SER A 44 5.31 7.97 -10.68
CA SER A 44 4.80 8.67 -9.50
C SER A 44 3.29 8.49 -9.42
N GLY A 45 2.79 8.40 -8.20
CA GLY A 45 1.36 8.25 -7.96
C GLY A 45 1.00 8.57 -6.53
N THR A 46 -0.28 8.42 -6.24
CA THR A 46 -0.86 8.84 -4.97
C THR A 46 -1.06 7.62 -4.08
N VAL A 47 -0.71 7.75 -2.80
CA VAL A 47 -1.23 6.87 -1.75
C VAL A 47 -2.44 7.55 -1.13
N CYS A 48 -3.56 6.84 -1.14
CA CYS A 48 -4.81 7.21 -0.48
C CYS A 48 -4.89 6.52 0.89
N TYR A 49 -5.37 7.23 1.90
CA TYR A 49 -5.64 6.66 3.22
C TYR A 49 -7.13 6.50 3.44
N ASN A 50 -7.58 5.26 3.63
CA ASN A 50 -8.97 4.94 3.89
C ASN A 50 -9.35 5.33 5.32
N TRP A 51 -10.42 6.11 5.48
CA TRP A 51 -10.96 6.50 6.77
C TRP A 51 -12.47 6.72 6.72
N VAL A 52 -13.20 6.06 7.64
CA VAL A 52 -14.66 6.14 7.79
C VAL A 52 -15.39 5.88 6.47
N SER A 53 -15.93 6.91 5.82
CA SER A 53 -16.74 6.81 4.60
C SER A 53 -16.00 7.27 3.35
N ASN A 54 -14.71 7.63 3.46
CA ASN A 54 -13.89 8.06 2.34
C ASN A 54 -12.63 7.18 2.24
N ASN A 55 -12.53 6.42 1.16
CA ASN A 55 -11.38 5.56 0.89
C ASN A 55 -10.09 6.32 0.53
N CYS A 56 -10.15 7.64 0.38
CA CYS A 56 -9.02 8.52 0.16
C CYS A 56 -9.20 9.83 0.96
N HIS A 57 -9.43 9.71 2.26
CA HIS A 57 -9.63 10.87 3.15
C HIS A 57 -8.38 11.76 3.23
N TRP A 58 -7.21 11.13 3.37
CA TRP A 58 -5.92 11.79 3.18
C TRP A 58 -5.20 11.19 1.99
N ASN A 59 -4.19 11.90 1.50
CA ASN A 59 -3.29 11.37 0.52
C ASN A 59 -1.91 12.04 0.55
N ASN A 60 -0.93 11.37 -0.06
CA ASN A 60 0.35 11.97 -0.44
C ASN A 60 0.92 11.27 -1.68
N SER A 61 1.83 11.95 -2.36
CA SER A 61 2.52 11.38 -3.52
C SER A 61 3.73 10.56 -3.11
N ILE A 62 3.98 9.48 -3.85
CA ILE A 62 5.19 8.65 -3.77
C ILE A 62 5.68 8.34 -5.19
N SER A 63 6.88 7.79 -5.30
CA SER A 63 7.36 7.17 -6.54
C SER A 63 7.65 5.69 -6.33
N VAL A 64 7.49 4.89 -7.37
CA VAL A 64 7.76 3.46 -7.37
C VAL A 64 8.57 3.09 -8.61
N THR A 65 9.59 2.27 -8.44
CA THR A 65 10.42 1.73 -9.53
C THR A 65 10.27 0.22 -9.58
N ASN A 66 10.11 -0.32 -10.80
CA ASN A 66 10.14 -1.77 -11.03
C ASN A 66 11.59 -2.23 -11.25
N CYS A 67 12.12 -3.06 -10.36
CA CYS A 67 13.48 -3.63 -10.46
C CYS A 67 13.48 -5.06 -11.00
N GLY A 68 12.43 -5.46 -11.71
CA GLY A 68 12.23 -6.79 -12.30
C GLY A 68 11.66 -7.82 -11.32
N SER A 69 12.36 -8.07 -10.21
CA SER A 69 11.94 -9.08 -9.21
C SER A 69 11.32 -8.48 -7.93
N TYR A 70 11.40 -7.16 -7.77
CA TYR A 70 10.83 -6.42 -6.64
C TYR A 70 10.57 -4.97 -7.04
N TYR A 71 9.87 -4.26 -6.17
CA TYR A 71 9.63 -2.83 -6.28
C TYR A 71 10.41 -2.08 -5.19
N VAL A 72 10.87 -0.88 -5.53
CA VAL A 72 11.38 0.09 -4.56
C VAL A 72 10.51 1.33 -4.58
N TYR A 73 10.30 1.92 -3.40
CA TYR A 73 9.40 3.04 -3.20
C TYR A 73 10.15 4.23 -2.62
N GLN A 74 9.98 5.39 -3.22
CA GLN A 74 10.34 6.67 -2.62
C GLN A 74 9.14 7.17 -1.83
N LEU A 75 9.14 6.90 -0.53
CA LEU A 75 8.04 7.27 0.35
C LEU A 75 8.19 8.71 0.86
N CYS A 76 7.04 9.34 1.09
CA CYS A 76 6.91 10.56 1.87
C CYS A 76 6.35 10.22 3.26
N ALA A 77 6.53 11.11 4.24
CA ALA A 77 5.84 10.95 5.51
C ALA A 77 4.31 11.04 5.28
N PRO A 78 3.50 10.17 5.91
CA PRO A 78 2.05 10.34 5.91
C PRO A 78 1.67 11.72 6.51
N PRO A 79 0.60 12.37 6.01
CA PRO A 79 0.25 13.73 6.41
C PRO A 79 -0.37 13.87 7.81
N ALA A 80 -0.66 12.76 8.51
CA ALA A 80 -1.21 12.74 9.87
C ALA A 80 -0.72 11.52 10.67
N CYS A 81 -0.98 11.52 11.99
CA CYS A 81 -0.38 10.56 12.93
C CYS A 81 -0.97 9.15 12.84
N GLU A 82 -2.27 9.00 12.58
CA GLU A 82 -2.94 7.68 12.55
C GLU A 82 -2.91 7.00 11.16
N LEU A 83 -1.95 7.39 10.31
CA LEU A 83 -1.82 6.92 8.93
C LEU A 83 -0.59 6.03 8.76
N ARG A 84 -0.74 4.86 8.12
CA ARG A 84 0.40 4.01 7.72
C ARG A 84 0.21 3.44 6.32
N TYR A 85 1.33 3.23 5.62
CA TYR A 85 1.34 2.44 4.38
C TYR A 85 1.10 0.97 4.71
N CYS A 86 0.06 0.37 4.12
CA CYS A 86 -0.09 -1.08 4.15
C CYS A 86 0.88 -1.75 3.19
N THR A 87 1.18 -3.02 3.47
CA THR A 87 1.86 -3.91 2.53
C THR A 87 1.01 -5.15 2.27
N SER A 88 1.12 -5.72 1.09
CA SER A 88 0.44 -6.94 0.66
C SER A 88 1.35 -7.83 -0.16
N ILE A 89 0.95 -9.09 -0.30
CA ILE A 89 1.62 -10.04 -1.19
C ILE A 89 1.21 -9.71 -2.64
N PRO A 90 2.11 -9.83 -3.65
CA PRO A 90 1.74 -9.60 -5.04
C PRO A 90 0.62 -10.53 -5.48
N GLY A 91 -0.44 -9.99 -6.08
CA GLY A 91 -1.61 -10.77 -6.50
C GLY A 91 -2.60 -11.09 -5.37
N ASP A 92 -2.35 -10.63 -4.14
CA ASP A 92 -3.30 -10.75 -3.05
C ASP A 92 -4.43 -9.73 -3.25
N SER A 93 -5.61 -10.25 -3.59
CA SER A 93 -6.84 -9.48 -3.44
C SER A 93 -7.15 -9.49 -1.96
N ILE A 94 -6.98 -8.35 -1.28
CA ILE A 94 -7.46 -8.16 0.10
C ILE A 94 -9.00 -8.10 0.08
N THR A 95 -9.62 -9.21 -0.33
CA THR A 95 -10.98 -9.61 -0.03
C THR A 95 -10.83 -10.68 1.03
N ASP A 96 -10.81 -10.23 2.28
CA ASP A 96 -10.87 -11.08 3.46
C ASP A 96 -12.19 -11.87 3.41
N THR A 97 -12.14 -13.09 2.86
CA THR A 97 -13.23 -14.09 2.95
C THR A 97 -12.75 -15.43 3.51
N THR A 98 -11.54 -15.50 4.11
CA THR A 98 -11.03 -16.77 4.66
C THR A 98 -10.68 -16.76 6.14
N ILE A 99 -11.07 -15.73 6.91
CA ILE A 99 -11.25 -15.93 8.35
C ILE A 99 -12.60 -16.63 8.58
N THR A 100 -12.63 -17.95 8.37
CA THR A 100 -13.53 -18.78 9.18
C THR A 100 -13.10 -18.63 10.64
N PRO A 101 -14.03 -18.47 11.60
CA PRO A 101 -13.68 -18.53 13.01
C PRO A 101 -12.97 -19.86 13.26
N ILE A 102 -11.73 -19.81 13.73
CA ILE A 102 -11.14 -20.95 14.41
C ILE A 102 -11.84 -20.99 15.76
N GLU A 103 -12.40 -22.15 16.11
CA GLU A 103 -13.14 -22.38 17.37
C GLU A 103 -12.44 -21.85 18.63
#